data_AF-A0A1I5L9N0-F1
#
_entry.id   AF-A0A1I5L9N0-F1
#
_cell.length_a   1.000
_cell.length_b   1.000
_cell.length_c   1.000
_cell.angle_alpha   90.00
_cell.angle_beta   90.00
_cell.angle_gamma   90.00
#
_symmetry.space_group_name_H-M   'P 1'
#
loop_
_entity.id
_entity.type
_entity.pdbx_description
1 polymer ?
#
loop_
_entity_poly.entity_id
_entity_poly.type
_entity_poly.pdbx_seq_one_letter_code
_entity_poly.pdbx_strand_id
1 'polypeptide(L)'
;MKAGPRSTSSLTERSISADCLLYGHPRCYLFGRNDPGARPLAYDNTYSRVVAWLKIALPLIALAILSTLFMFSRQYDPEAAIPFSEAEVEEILQEQRVREPRYAGMTRDGAAVRISADAAQPDRDAPARLTARALEGRVETPDGGWLDIRAGAGGIDQTADTARMEQDVRIETSTGYRIETDTLTTALDATSVASDGAVTAEGPPGELIAGRMEMRPVEGQADRYVLDFTDGVRLLYVPPGE
;
A
#
# COMPACT_ATOMS: atom_id res chain seq x y z
N MET A 1 -33.00 8.36 -85.50
CA MET A 1 -31.86 7.69 -86.18
C MET A 1 -31.42 6.50 -85.35
N LYS A 2 -31.41 5.31 -85.99
CA LYS A 2 -30.64 4.08 -85.73
C LYS A 2 -30.44 3.50 -84.30
N ALA A 3 -31.10 2.35 -84.10
CA ALA A 3 -30.59 1.01 -83.70
C ALA A 3 -29.65 0.83 -82.48
N GLY A 4 -30.06 -0.08 -81.56
CA GLY A 4 -29.19 -0.73 -80.55
C GLY A 4 -28.28 -1.84 -81.14
N PRO A 5 -27.95 -2.96 -80.47
CA PRO A 5 -28.12 -3.34 -79.04
C PRO A 5 -26.94 -4.19 -78.42
N ARG A 6 -27.11 -4.61 -77.15
CA ARG A 6 -26.70 -5.88 -76.47
C ARG A 6 -25.25 -6.24 -76.07
N SER A 7 -25.23 -7.01 -74.96
CA SER A 7 -24.26 -8.00 -74.43
C SER A 7 -23.13 -7.50 -73.53
N THR A 8 -23.16 -7.70 -72.20
CA THR A 8 -23.01 -8.94 -71.36
C THR A 8 -21.59 -9.49 -71.24
N SER A 9 -21.31 -10.04 -70.06
CA SER A 9 -20.19 -10.93 -69.65
C SER A 9 -19.07 -10.18 -68.91
N SER A 10 -19.01 -10.19 -67.57
CA SER A 10 -18.63 -11.29 -66.66
C SER A 10 -17.12 -11.36 -66.41
N LEU A 11 -16.78 -11.53 -65.12
CA LEU A 11 -15.51 -12.05 -64.59
C LEU A 11 -14.29 -11.13 -64.85
N THR A 12 -13.36 -10.88 -63.94
CA THR A 12 -12.84 -11.74 -62.88
C THR A 12 -12.05 -10.85 -61.95
N GLU A 13 -12.38 -10.95 -60.67
CA GLU A 13 -11.48 -10.82 -59.54
C GLU A 13 -10.08 -11.36 -59.85
N ARG A 14 -9.04 -10.54 -59.70
CA ARG A 14 -7.67 -11.01 -59.46
C ARG A 14 -6.88 -9.93 -58.72
N SER A 15 -7.04 -9.97 -57.40
CA SER A 15 -5.92 -10.04 -56.45
C SER A 15 -4.54 -9.93 -57.11
N ILE A 16 -3.88 -8.78 -56.93
CA ILE A 16 -2.42 -8.67 -56.86
C ILE A 16 -2.17 -7.99 -55.51
N SER A 17 -2.36 -8.76 -54.44
CA SER A 17 -1.29 -9.36 -53.63
C SER A 17 -0.16 -8.38 -53.32
N ALA A 18 -0.05 -8.10 -52.03
CA ALA A 18 0.97 -7.33 -51.35
C ALA A 18 2.37 -7.98 -51.35
N ASP A 19 2.65 -8.97 -52.21
CA ASP A 19 3.92 -9.72 -52.25
C ASP A 19 4.93 -9.16 -53.28
N CYS A 20 5.20 -7.86 -53.23
CA CYS A 20 6.33 -7.27 -53.99
C CYS A 20 7.38 -6.59 -53.12
N LEU A 21 7.19 -6.56 -51.79
CA LEU A 21 8.12 -5.90 -50.88
C LEU A 21 9.21 -6.82 -50.31
N LEU A 22 9.24 -8.11 -50.65
CA LEU A 22 10.16 -9.05 -49.99
C LEU A 22 11.07 -9.89 -50.89
N TYR A 23 10.92 -9.90 -52.22
CA TYR A 23 11.85 -10.66 -53.08
C TYR A 23 12.21 -9.90 -54.37
N GLY A 24 13.43 -9.38 -54.42
CA GLY A 24 14.00 -8.74 -55.60
C GLY A 24 14.20 -9.72 -56.76
N HIS A 25 13.23 -9.79 -57.68
CA HIS A 25 13.32 -10.56 -58.92
C HIS A 25 13.45 -9.65 -60.17
N PRO A 26 14.37 -9.95 -61.12
CA PRO A 26 14.77 -9.01 -62.17
C PRO A 26 13.97 -9.11 -63.49
N ARG A 27 12.70 -9.53 -63.50
CA ARG A 27 11.94 -9.77 -64.75
C ARG A 27 10.54 -9.14 -64.74
N CYS A 28 10.48 -7.81 -64.81
CA CYS A 28 9.25 -7.06 -65.07
C CYS A 28 9.36 -6.00 -66.18
N TYR A 29 10.35 -6.10 -67.07
CA TYR A 29 10.39 -5.26 -68.27
C TYR A 29 10.67 -6.12 -69.49
N LEU A 30 9.67 -6.29 -70.35
CA LEU A 30 9.81 -6.23 -71.82
C LEU A 30 8.52 -6.71 -72.50
N PHE A 31 7.59 -5.77 -72.71
CA PHE A 31 6.71 -5.80 -73.88
C PHE A 31 6.67 -4.38 -74.43
N GLY A 32 7.31 -4.14 -75.58
CA GLY A 32 7.32 -2.82 -76.19
C GLY A 32 8.38 -2.63 -77.26
N ARG A 33 8.05 -3.07 -78.48
CA ARG A 33 8.37 -2.51 -79.82
C ARG A 33 9.78 -1.94 -80.08
N ASN A 34 10.41 -2.52 -81.11
CA ASN A 34 11.68 -2.10 -81.68
C ASN A 34 11.44 -0.97 -82.71
N ASP A 35 11.81 0.27 -82.37
CA ASP A 35 11.81 1.42 -83.30
C ASP A 35 13.27 1.75 -83.73
N PRO A 36 13.64 1.60 -85.01
CA PRO A 36 14.97 1.95 -85.49
C PRO A 36 15.04 3.46 -85.77
N GLY A 37 15.35 4.26 -84.75
CA GLY A 37 15.49 5.70 -84.93
C GLY A 37 15.81 6.56 -83.71
N ALA A 38 16.00 5.99 -82.52
CA ALA A 38 16.32 6.78 -81.34
C ALA A 38 17.82 7.08 -81.27
N ARG A 39 18.20 8.32 -81.58
CA ARG A 39 19.48 8.90 -81.13
C ARG A 39 19.56 8.77 -79.60
N PRO A 40 20.70 8.35 -79.02
CA PRO A 40 20.84 8.39 -77.57
C PRO A 40 20.85 9.85 -77.12
N LEU A 41 19.69 10.35 -76.67
CA LEU A 41 19.66 11.52 -75.81
C LEU A 41 20.39 11.10 -74.54
N ALA A 42 21.56 11.70 -74.31
CA ALA A 42 22.26 11.61 -73.05
C ALA A 42 21.32 12.13 -71.96
N TYR A 43 20.54 11.22 -71.38
CA TYR A 43 19.57 11.50 -70.33
C TYR A 43 20.34 11.83 -69.06
N ASP A 44 19.99 12.96 -68.47
CA ASP A 44 20.74 13.71 -67.47
C ASP A 44 21.36 12.87 -66.35
N ASN A 45 22.69 12.76 -66.40
CA ASN A 45 23.53 12.17 -65.35
C ASN A 45 23.48 13.00 -64.05
N THR A 46 22.90 14.21 -64.06
CA THR A 46 22.76 15.05 -62.88
C THR A 46 21.68 14.53 -61.94
N TYR A 47 20.50 14.17 -62.45
CA TYR A 47 19.42 13.60 -61.63
C TYR A 47 19.85 12.26 -61.01
N SER A 48 20.50 11.40 -61.79
CA SER A 48 21.01 10.11 -61.32
C SER A 48 22.10 10.27 -60.24
N ARG A 49 23.03 11.21 -60.41
CA ARG A 49 24.07 11.51 -59.40
C ARG A 49 23.50 12.12 -58.13
N VAL A 50 22.52 13.02 -58.23
CA VAL A 50 21.86 13.63 -57.07
C VAL A 50 21.14 12.57 -56.25
N VAL A 51 20.38 11.67 -56.90
CA VAL A 51 19.68 10.59 -56.20
C VAL A 51 20.66 9.59 -55.58
N ALA A 52 21.77 9.27 -56.27
CA ALA A 52 22.81 8.39 -55.73
C ALA A 52 23.48 8.99 -54.49
N TRP A 53 23.74 10.30 -54.48
CA TRP A 53 24.33 11.00 -53.34
C TRP A 53 23.36 11.09 -52.15
N LEU A 54 22.07 11.36 -52.42
CA LEU A 54 21.03 11.44 -51.39
C LEU A 54 20.84 10.09 -50.67
N LYS A 55 20.95 8.97 -51.38
CA LYS A 55 20.89 7.61 -50.79
C LYS A 55 22.00 7.34 -49.78
N ILE A 56 23.13 8.05 -49.86
CA ILE A 56 24.27 7.92 -48.94
C ILE A 56 24.22 8.98 -47.84
N ALA A 57 23.90 10.24 -48.21
CA ALA A 57 23.84 11.35 -47.26
C ALA A 57 22.69 11.20 -46.24
N LEU A 58 21.53 10.69 -46.67
CA LEU A 58 20.35 10.54 -45.81
C LEU A 58 20.58 9.61 -44.60
N PRO A 59 21.08 8.36 -44.76
CA PRO A 59 21.38 7.51 -43.60
C PRO A 59 22.52 8.07 -42.72
N LEU A 60 23.50 8.77 -43.30
CA LEU A 60 24.56 9.42 -42.53
C LEU A 60 24.02 10.54 -41.63
N ILE A 61 23.10 11.37 -42.12
CA ILE A 61 22.46 12.42 -41.32
C ILE A 61 21.60 11.79 -40.21
N ALA A 62 20.87 10.71 -40.50
CA ALA A 62 20.10 10.00 -39.48
C ALA A 62 20.99 9.47 -38.35
N LEU A 63 22.15 8.87 -38.68
CA LEU A 63 23.14 8.43 -37.70
C LEU A 63 23.72 9.60 -36.91
N ALA A 64 24.00 10.74 -37.57
CA ALA A 64 24.49 11.94 -36.89
C ALA A 64 23.47 12.46 -35.86
N ILE A 65 22.18 12.51 -36.21
CA ILE A 65 21.11 12.92 -35.29
C ILE A 65 20.98 11.94 -34.12
N LEU A 66 20.97 10.63 -34.39
CA LEU A 66 20.92 9.60 -33.34
C LEU A 66 22.15 9.67 -32.42
N SER A 67 23.34 9.88 -32.98
CA SER A 67 24.57 10.07 -32.20
C SER A 67 24.52 11.32 -31.34
N THR A 68 23.97 12.42 -31.88
CA THR A 68 23.80 13.68 -31.13
C THR A 68 22.81 13.48 -29.99
N LEU A 69 21.69 12.80 -30.22
CA LEU A 69 20.73 12.44 -29.16
C LEU A 69 21.41 11.61 -28.08
N PHE A 70 22.21 10.60 -28.45
CA PHE A 70 22.89 9.76 -27.48
C PHE A 70 23.99 10.49 -26.70
N MET A 71 24.68 11.45 -27.34
CA MET A 71 25.70 12.29 -26.71
C MET A 71 25.07 13.29 -25.73
N PHE A 72 23.93 13.88 -26.10
CA PHE A 72 23.21 14.86 -25.28
C PHE A 72 22.29 14.20 -24.22
N SER A 73 22.00 12.90 -24.36
CA SER A 73 21.17 12.13 -23.43
C SER A 73 21.84 11.87 -22.06
N ARG A 74 23.15 12.15 -21.90
CA ARG A 74 23.85 11.96 -20.62
C ARG A 74 23.61 13.04 -19.55
N GLN A 75 22.57 13.85 -19.68
CA GLN A 75 22.19 14.81 -18.64
C GLN A 75 20.71 14.79 -18.27
N TYR A 76 19.94 13.82 -18.74
CA TYR A 76 18.67 13.52 -18.08
C TYR A 76 18.96 12.49 -17.00
N ASP A 77 19.40 12.99 -15.86
CA ASP A 77 19.40 12.24 -14.62
C ASP A 77 17.94 12.18 -14.14
N PRO A 78 17.24 11.03 -14.27
CA PRO A 78 15.88 10.91 -13.76
C PRO A 78 15.83 11.00 -12.23
N GLU A 79 16.98 10.95 -11.54
CA GLU A 79 17.07 11.20 -10.09
C GLU A 79 17.09 12.71 -9.77
N ALA A 80 17.44 13.59 -10.72
CA ALA A 80 17.40 15.05 -10.54
C ALA A 80 16.01 15.68 -10.77
N ALA A 81 15.03 14.89 -11.21
CA ALA A 81 13.64 15.32 -11.44
C ALA A 81 12.68 14.96 -10.29
N ILE A 82 13.22 14.58 -9.14
CA ILE A 82 12.47 14.49 -7.90
C ILE A 82 12.81 15.75 -7.08
N PRO A 83 11.99 16.81 -7.12
CA PRO A 83 12.18 17.97 -6.25
C PRO A 83 11.65 17.66 -4.85
N PHE A 84 12.06 16.53 -4.25
CA PHE A 84 11.97 16.36 -2.81
C PHE A 84 13.33 16.73 -2.27
N SER A 85 13.41 17.91 -1.68
CA SER A 85 14.56 18.23 -0.84
C SER A 85 14.69 17.12 0.21
N GLU A 86 15.90 16.67 0.54
CA GLU A 86 16.10 15.72 1.65
C GLU A 86 15.44 16.20 2.96
N ALA A 87 15.18 17.51 3.06
CA ALA A 87 14.45 18.16 4.15
C ALA A 87 12.92 17.93 4.16
N GLU A 88 12.27 17.60 3.04
CA GLU A 88 10.82 17.27 3.00
C GLU A 88 10.54 15.78 3.15
N VAL A 89 11.53 14.91 2.92
CA VAL A 89 11.39 13.47 3.19
C VAL A 89 11.27 13.21 4.70
N GLU A 90 11.96 13.98 5.53
CA GLU A 90 11.84 13.92 6.99
C GLU A 90 10.47 14.45 7.48
N GLU A 91 9.91 15.46 6.81
CA GLU A 91 8.63 16.08 7.20
C GLU A 91 7.41 15.21 6.82
N ILE A 92 7.48 14.50 5.69
CA ILE A 92 6.43 13.54 5.28
C ILE A 92 6.35 12.31 6.21
N LEU A 93 7.46 11.95 6.88
CA LEU A 93 7.48 10.89 7.89
C LEU A 93 6.93 11.35 9.26
N GLN A 94 6.91 12.67 9.53
CA GLN A 94 6.50 13.25 10.82
C GLN A 94 5.00 13.63 10.89
N GLU A 95 4.29 13.62 9.75
CA GLU A 95 2.84 13.86 9.69
C GLU A 95 1.99 12.58 9.57
N GLN A 96 2.56 11.40 9.86
CA GLN A 96 1.87 10.11 9.76
C GLN A 96 0.80 9.91 10.84
N ARG A 97 -0.21 10.78 10.87
CA ARG A 97 -1.44 10.56 11.60
C ARG A 97 -2.32 9.62 10.79
N VAL A 98 -2.47 8.40 11.27
CA VAL A 98 -3.43 7.43 10.74
C VAL A 98 -4.78 7.72 11.40
N ARG A 99 -5.82 7.89 10.59
CA ARG A 99 -7.20 8.01 11.05
C ARG A 99 -7.84 6.64 11.17
N GLU A 100 -8.65 6.45 12.21
CA GLU A 100 -9.36 5.20 12.49
C GLU A 100 -8.50 3.93 12.32
N PRO A 101 -7.25 3.89 12.85
CA PRO A 101 -6.43 2.70 12.75
C PRO A 101 -7.14 1.51 13.41
N ARG A 102 -7.02 0.34 12.79
CA ARG A 102 -7.54 -0.92 13.32
C ARG A 102 -6.42 -1.96 13.25
N TYR A 103 -6.14 -2.58 14.38
CA TYR A 103 -5.19 -3.67 14.53
C TYR A 103 -5.94 -4.92 14.99
N ALA A 104 -5.58 -6.07 14.43
CA ALA A 104 -6.10 -7.37 14.84
C ALA A 104 -4.96 -8.39 14.85
N GLY A 105 -4.93 -9.23 15.89
CA GLY A 105 -3.91 -10.24 16.08
C GLY A 105 -4.37 -11.37 16.97
N MET A 106 -3.48 -12.34 17.19
CA MET A 106 -3.65 -13.40 18.17
C MET A 106 -2.44 -13.41 19.10
N THR A 107 -2.69 -13.51 20.40
CA THR A 107 -1.66 -13.70 21.43
C THR A 107 -1.11 -15.13 21.39
N ARG A 108 0.01 -15.35 22.09
CA ARG A 108 0.66 -16.68 22.16
C ARG A 108 -0.20 -17.75 22.85
N ASP A 109 -1.12 -17.33 23.70
CA ASP A 109 -2.11 -18.17 24.39
C ASP A 109 -3.38 -18.43 23.55
N GLY A 110 -3.48 -17.84 22.36
CA GLY A 110 -4.61 -18.05 21.44
C GLY A 110 -5.79 -17.09 21.61
N ALA A 111 -5.71 -16.08 22.47
CA ALA A 111 -6.72 -15.03 22.53
C ALA A 111 -6.67 -14.13 21.27
N ALA A 112 -7.84 -13.80 20.73
CA ALA A 112 -7.97 -12.86 19.62
C ALA A 112 -8.05 -11.44 20.16
N VAL A 113 -7.16 -10.56 19.67
CA VAL A 113 -7.06 -9.17 20.12
C VAL A 113 -7.42 -8.25 18.97
N ARG A 114 -8.29 -7.26 19.23
CA ARG A 114 -8.65 -6.18 18.31
C ARG A 114 -8.47 -4.85 19.01
N ILE A 115 -7.78 -3.92 18.38
CA ILE A 115 -7.54 -2.57 18.91
C ILE A 115 -7.89 -1.57 17.82
N SER A 116 -8.64 -0.55 18.17
CA SER A 116 -8.96 0.59 17.33
C SER A 116 -8.77 1.90 18.08
N ALA A 117 -8.53 2.97 17.33
CA ALA A 117 -8.46 4.33 17.86
C ALA A 117 -9.06 5.30 16.86
N ASP A 118 -9.42 6.52 17.27
CA ASP A 118 -9.84 7.58 16.34
C ASP A 118 -8.68 8.09 15.50
N ALA A 119 -7.51 8.19 16.13
CA ALA A 119 -6.27 8.58 15.48
C ALA A 119 -5.07 7.97 16.20
N ALA A 120 -4.04 7.60 15.44
CA ALA A 120 -2.72 7.27 15.97
C ALA A 120 -1.64 8.02 15.20
N GLN A 121 -0.57 8.40 15.87
CA GLN A 121 0.59 9.05 15.27
C GLN A 121 1.87 8.69 16.03
N PRO A 122 3.02 8.63 15.36
CA PRO A 122 4.31 8.61 16.03
C PRO A 122 4.49 9.85 16.92
N ASP A 123 5.21 9.67 18.02
CA ASP A 123 5.70 10.78 18.85
C ASP A 123 6.80 11.54 18.08
N ARG A 124 6.77 12.87 18.18
CA ARG A 124 7.73 13.75 17.48
C ARG A 124 9.14 13.63 18.04
N ASP A 125 9.26 13.46 19.35
CA ASP A 125 10.54 13.42 20.04
C ASP A 125 11.10 11.99 20.14
N ALA A 126 10.23 10.99 19.99
CA ALA A 126 10.57 9.57 20.09
C ALA A 126 9.81 8.73 19.05
N PRO A 127 10.33 8.57 17.82
CA PRO A 127 9.63 7.85 16.73
C PRO A 127 9.25 6.40 17.06
N ALA A 128 9.93 5.78 18.03
CA ALA A 128 9.61 4.43 18.51
C ALA A 128 8.37 4.38 19.42
N ARG A 129 7.87 5.54 19.85
CA ARG A 129 6.63 5.70 20.61
C ARG A 129 5.50 6.10 19.68
N LEU A 130 4.37 5.42 19.83
CA LEU A 130 3.13 5.74 19.13
C LEU A 130 2.16 6.29 20.16
N THR A 131 1.42 7.33 19.79
CA THR A 131 0.33 7.88 20.61
C THR A 131 -0.98 7.71 19.87
N ALA A 132 -2.05 7.40 20.61
CA ALA A 132 -3.38 7.18 20.09
C ALA A 132 -4.43 7.89 20.95
N ARG A 133 -5.55 8.24 20.34
CA ARG A 133 -6.70 8.90 20.99
C ARG A 133 -7.96 8.08 20.81
N ALA A 134 -8.82 8.09 21.84
CA ALA A 134 -10.06 7.33 21.91
C ALA A 134 -9.82 5.85 21.55
N LEU A 135 -9.04 5.17 22.40
CA LEU A 135 -8.72 3.76 22.24
C LEU A 135 -9.91 2.88 22.63
N GLU A 136 -10.17 1.90 21.79
CA GLU A 136 -11.08 0.79 22.05
C GLU A 136 -10.35 -0.52 21.78
N GLY A 137 -10.28 -1.38 22.78
CA GLY A 137 -9.70 -2.72 22.69
C GLY A 137 -10.75 -3.78 22.99
N ARG A 138 -10.70 -4.89 22.28
CA ARG A 138 -11.44 -6.12 22.61
C ARG A 138 -10.50 -7.31 22.56
N VAL A 139 -10.52 -8.11 23.62
CA VAL A 139 -9.85 -9.40 23.70
C VAL A 139 -10.91 -10.48 23.82
N GLU A 140 -10.80 -11.52 23.02
CA GLU A 140 -11.66 -12.71 23.07
C GLU A 140 -10.77 -13.93 23.38
N THR A 141 -11.03 -14.58 24.51
CA THR A 141 -10.24 -15.73 24.96
C THR A 141 -10.73 -17.03 24.33
N PRO A 142 -9.89 -18.08 24.22
CA PRO A 142 -10.27 -19.35 23.59
C PRO A 142 -11.48 -20.06 24.24
N ASP A 143 -11.74 -19.78 25.51
CA ASP A 143 -12.88 -20.29 26.28
C ASP A 143 -14.20 -19.53 26.01
N GLY A 144 -14.18 -18.54 25.13
CA GLY A 144 -15.35 -17.70 24.78
C GLY A 144 -15.57 -16.50 25.71
N GLY A 145 -14.66 -16.27 26.67
CA GLY A 145 -14.62 -15.05 27.44
C GLY A 145 -14.27 -13.83 26.57
N TRP A 146 -14.65 -12.64 27.04
CA TRP A 146 -14.27 -11.39 26.38
C TRP A 146 -13.96 -10.29 27.39
N LEU A 147 -13.12 -9.36 26.95
CA LEU A 147 -12.68 -8.18 27.69
C LEU A 147 -12.73 -6.99 26.75
N ASP A 148 -13.48 -5.95 27.11
CA ASP A 148 -13.47 -4.66 26.44
C ASP A 148 -12.69 -3.65 27.26
N ILE A 149 -11.85 -2.87 26.59
CA ILE A 149 -11.05 -1.80 27.20
C ILE A 149 -11.33 -0.52 26.44
N ARG A 150 -11.57 0.58 27.14
CA ARG A 150 -11.72 1.92 26.57
C ARG A 150 -10.83 2.90 27.31
N ALA A 151 -10.17 3.80 26.58
CA ALA A 151 -9.33 4.85 27.17
C ALA A 151 -9.35 6.10 26.28
N GLY A 152 -9.28 7.28 26.89
CA GLY A 152 -9.25 8.56 26.17
C GLY A 152 -7.94 8.77 25.40
N ALA A 153 -6.83 8.28 25.95
CA ALA A 153 -5.53 8.28 25.32
C ALA A 153 -4.77 6.99 25.59
N GLY A 154 -3.77 6.73 24.78
CA GLY A 154 -2.76 5.74 25.10
C GLY A 154 -1.56 5.84 24.20
N GLY A 155 -0.52 5.11 24.56
CA GLY A 155 0.70 5.04 23.80
C GLY A 155 1.33 3.67 23.86
N ILE A 156 2.08 3.35 22.81
CA ILE A 156 2.84 2.13 22.69
C ILE A 156 4.31 2.53 22.63
N ASP A 157 5.11 2.03 23.55
CA ASP A 157 6.56 2.15 23.49
C ASP A 157 7.12 0.84 22.95
N GLN A 158 7.53 0.84 21.69
CA GLN A 158 8.09 -0.35 21.03
C GLN A 158 9.47 -0.75 21.56
N THR A 159 10.17 0.17 22.24
CA THR A 159 11.49 -0.15 22.83
C THR A 159 11.36 -0.85 24.18
N ALA A 160 10.35 -0.45 24.97
CA ALA A 160 10.03 -1.07 26.24
C ALA A 160 9.07 -2.27 26.11
N ASP A 161 8.47 -2.46 24.93
CA ASP A 161 7.44 -3.46 24.65
C ASP A 161 6.22 -3.34 25.57
N THR A 162 5.85 -2.10 25.90
CA THR A 162 4.74 -1.77 26.79
C THR A 162 3.73 -0.87 26.10
N ALA A 163 2.45 -1.07 26.39
CA ALA A 163 1.40 -0.12 26.09
C ALA A 163 0.87 0.51 27.38
N ARG A 164 0.66 1.82 27.34
CA ARG A 164 0.09 2.62 28.42
C ARG A 164 -1.22 3.23 27.95
N MET A 165 -2.25 3.11 28.74
CA MET A 165 -3.57 3.70 28.52
C MET A 165 -3.85 4.69 29.65
N GLU A 166 -4.41 5.83 29.29
CA GLU A 166 -4.64 6.95 30.20
C GLU A 166 -5.97 7.62 29.87
N GLN A 167 -6.44 8.46 30.81
CA GLN A 167 -7.69 9.23 30.69
C GLN A 167 -8.93 8.33 30.69
N ASP A 168 -9.53 8.13 31.85
CA ASP A 168 -10.79 7.38 32.04
C ASP A 168 -10.74 5.96 31.47
N VAL A 169 -9.75 5.17 31.92
CA VAL A 169 -9.60 3.79 31.50
C VAL A 169 -10.72 2.95 32.10
N ARG A 170 -11.51 2.32 31.24
CA ARG A 170 -12.64 1.47 31.63
C ARG A 170 -12.50 0.10 31.01
N ILE A 171 -12.70 -0.92 31.83
CA ILE A 171 -12.57 -2.31 31.46
C ILE A 171 -13.88 -3.02 31.78
N GLU A 172 -14.41 -3.78 30.82
CA GLU A 172 -15.62 -4.59 30.99
C GLU A 172 -15.32 -6.04 30.62
N THR A 173 -15.78 -6.98 31.45
CA THR A 173 -15.55 -8.42 31.23
C THR A 173 -16.85 -9.16 30.96
N SER A 174 -16.76 -10.28 30.26
CA SER A 174 -17.86 -11.25 30.10
C SER A 174 -18.37 -11.82 31.42
N THR A 175 -17.54 -11.78 32.47
CA THR A 175 -17.87 -12.23 33.83
C THR A 175 -18.66 -11.19 34.65
N GLY A 176 -18.98 -10.04 34.05
CA GLY A 176 -19.81 -9.01 34.66
C GLY A 176 -19.04 -8.01 35.55
N TYR A 177 -17.72 -7.92 35.39
CA TYR A 177 -16.93 -6.90 36.07
C TYR A 177 -16.82 -5.63 35.22
N ARG A 178 -16.95 -4.48 35.87
CA ARG A 178 -16.61 -3.16 35.32
C ARG A 178 -15.54 -2.53 36.19
N ILE A 179 -14.38 -2.23 35.61
CA ILE A 179 -13.23 -1.67 36.33
C ILE A 179 -12.92 -0.29 35.76
N GLU A 180 -12.71 0.68 36.63
CA GLU A 180 -12.37 2.05 36.30
C GLU A 180 -11.05 2.46 36.96
N THR A 181 -10.17 3.10 36.20
CA THR A 181 -8.89 3.63 36.69
C THR A 181 -8.40 4.77 35.79
N ASP A 182 -7.51 5.62 36.31
CA ASP A 182 -6.93 6.72 35.53
C ASP A 182 -5.88 6.25 34.53
N THR A 183 -5.14 5.18 34.88
CA THR A 183 -3.98 4.71 34.13
C THR A 183 -3.83 3.20 34.19
N LEU A 184 -3.51 2.59 33.05
CA LEU A 184 -3.31 1.16 32.91
C LEU A 184 -2.06 0.91 32.04
N THR A 185 -1.16 0.04 32.51
CA THR A 185 0.03 -0.38 31.77
C THR A 185 -0.05 -1.87 31.48
N THR A 186 0.24 -2.26 30.25
CA THR A 186 0.29 -3.66 29.81
C THR A 186 1.57 -3.94 29.06
N ALA A 187 2.09 -5.15 29.20
CA ALA A 187 3.11 -5.66 28.29
C ALA A 187 2.47 -6.01 26.94
N LEU A 188 3.23 -5.91 25.85
CA LEU A 188 2.79 -6.30 24.50
C LEU A 188 3.14 -7.77 24.20
N ASP A 189 4.24 -8.28 24.74
CA ASP A 189 4.66 -9.68 24.59
C ASP A 189 3.91 -10.64 25.52
N ALA A 190 3.39 -10.17 26.64
CA ALA A 190 2.75 -10.97 27.68
C ALA A 190 1.39 -10.40 28.09
N THR A 191 0.45 -11.29 28.39
CA THR A 191 -0.87 -10.95 28.94
C THR A 191 -0.73 -10.58 30.43
N SER A 192 -0.11 -9.43 30.69
CA SER A 192 0.09 -8.84 32.01
C SER A 192 -0.39 -7.41 31.99
N VAL A 193 -1.31 -7.08 32.91
CA VAL A 193 -1.95 -5.77 33.00
C VAL A 193 -1.83 -5.27 34.42
N ALA A 194 -1.36 -4.04 34.62
CA ALA A 194 -1.25 -3.42 35.93
C ALA A 194 -1.82 -2.00 35.91
N SER A 195 -2.54 -1.63 36.97
CA SER A 195 -2.85 -0.22 37.21
C SER A 195 -1.67 0.47 37.90
N ASP A 196 -1.45 1.74 37.56
CA ASP A 196 -0.45 2.57 38.25
C ASP A 196 -1.08 3.47 39.33
N GLY A 197 -2.40 3.36 39.49
CA GLY A 197 -3.16 4.11 40.47
C GLY A 197 -4.35 3.33 40.99
N ALA A 198 -5.16 4.04 41.76
CA ALA A 198 -6.36 3.50 42.39
C ALA A 198 -7.33 2.95 41.33
N VAL A 199 -8.04 1.90 41.73
CA VAL A 199 -9.03 1.23 40.91
C VAL A 199 -10.33 1.12 41.67
N THR A 200 -11.42 1.27 40.94
CA THR A 200 -12.77 0.94 41.39
C THR A 200 -13.29 -0.16 40.49
N ALA A 201 -13.75 -1.26 41.06
CA ALA A 201 -14.24 -2.41 40.33
C ALA A 201 -15.64 -2.79 40.85
N GLU A 202 -16.63 -2.74 39.99
CA GLU A 202 -17.96 -3.28 40.24
C GLU A 202 -18.05 -4.69 39.69
N GLY A 203 -18.65 -5.62 40.41
CA GLY A 203 -18.86 -6.98 39.93
C GLY A 203 -19.98 -7.71 40.66
N PRO A 204 -20.17 -9.02 40.38
CA PRO A 204 -21.17 -9.84 41.05
C PRO A 204 -21.17 -9.79 42.58
N PRO A 205 -20.02 -9.71 43.29
CA PRO A 205 -20.04 -9.61 44.75
C PRO A 205 -20.33 -8.20 45.29
N GLY A 206 -20.34 -7.15 44.46
CA GLY A 206 -20.51 -5.75 44.86
C GLY A 206 -19.41 -4.84 44.32
N GLU A 207 -19.09 -3.78 45.08
CA GLU A 207 -18.10 -2.76 44.70
C GLU A 207 -16.78 -2.96 45.45
N LEU A 208 -15.67 -2.95 44.72
CA LEU A 208 -14.32 -3.12 45.23
C LEU A 208 -13.49 -1.87 44.92
N ILE A 209 -12.82 -1.33 45.93
CA ILE A 209 -11.88 -0.22 45.81
C ILE A 209 -10.51 -0.70 46.26
N ALA A 210 -9.48 -0.46 45.46
CA ALA A 210 -8.10 -0.82 45.78
C ALA A 210 -7.13 0.25 45.29
N GLY A 211 -5.95 0.32 45.91
CA GLY A 211 -4.89 1.25 45.48
C GLY A 211 -4.19 0.79 44.20
N ARG A 212 -4.20 -0.52 43.92
CA ARG A 212 -3.58 -1.10 42.74
C ARG A 212 -4.29 -2.39 42.30
N MET A 213 -4.25 -2.67 41.01
CA MET A 213 -4.69 -3.91 40.39
C MET A 213 -3.59 -4.49 39.50
N GLU A 214 -3.45 -5.81 39.52
CA GLU A 214 -2.53 -6.54 38.66
C GLU A 214 -3.20 -7.82 38.17
N MET A 215 -3.16 -8.04 36.85
CA MET A 215 -3.58 -9.27 36.21
C MET A 215 -2.36 -10.09 35.83
N ARG A 216 -2.31 -11.32 36.31
CA ARG A 216 -1.21 -12.25 36.01
C ARG A 216 -1.75 -13.58 35.50
N PRO A 217 -1.08 -14.21 34.52
CA PRO A 217 -1.37 -15.58 34.14
C PRO A 217 -1.03 -16.52 35.31
N VAL A 218 -1.81 -17.57 35.48
CA VAL A 218 -1.53 -18.61 36.47
C VAL A 218 -0.44 -19.54 35.94
N GLU A 219 0.64 -19.71 36.70
CA GLU A 219 1.71 -20.62 36.31
C GLU A 219 1.17 -22.04 36.00
N GLY A 220 1.56 -22.57 34.84
CA GLY A 220 1.15 -23.89 34.37
C GLY A 220 -0.27 -23.96 33.79
N GLN A 221 -1.01 -22.84 33.71
CA GLN A 221 -2.34 -22.76 33.10
C GLN A 221 -2.42 -21.54 32.18
N ALA A 222 -2.08 -21.73 30.90
CA ALA A 222 -2.03 -20.65 29.90
C ALA A 222 -3.36 -19.90 29.72
N ASP A 223 -4.48 -20.55 30.03
CA ASP A 223 -5.83 -20.01 29.79
C ASP A 223 -6.48 -19.47 31.08
N ARG A 224 -5.73 -19.33 32.18
CA ARG A 224 -6.27 -18.85 33.45
C ARG A 224 -5.52 -17.61 33.92
N TYR A 225 -6.30 -16.57 34.22
CA TYR A 225 -5.81 -15.30 34.75
C TYR A 225 -6.32 -15.10 36.18
N VAL A 226 -5.47 -14.50 37.01
CA VAL A 226 -5.84 -14.04 38.35
C VAL A 226 -5.73 -12.53 38.37
N LEU A 227 -6.75 -11.90 38.94
CA LEU A 227 -6.82 -10.46 39.15
C LEU A 227 -6.57 -10.18 40.63
N ASP A 228 -5.39 -9.65 40.93
CA ASP A 228 -4.97 -9.29 42.28
C ASP A 228 -5.23 -7.81 42.53
N PHE A 229 -5.83 -7.50 43.68
CA PHE A 229 -6.04 -6.13 44.14
C PHE A 229 -5.22 -5.90 45.40
N THR A 230 -4.43 -4.83 45.42
CA THR A 230 -3.49 -4.51 46.52
C THR A 230 -3.61 -3.05 46.95
N ASP A 231 -2.78 -2.63 47.92
CA ASP A 231 -2.72 -1.26 48.43
C ASP A 231 -4.04 -0.74 49.02
N GLY A 232 -4.59 -1.48 49.99
CA GLY A 232 -5.74 -1.06 50.78
C GLY A 232 -7.08 -1.41 50.14
N VAL A 233 -7.37 -2.71 50.05
CA VAL A 233 -8.60 -3.24 49.46
C VAL A 233 -9.79 -3.03 50.40
N ARG A 234 -10.88 -2.47 49.85
CA ARG A 234 -12.19 -2.36 50.50
C ARG A 234 -13.23 -2.97 49.59
N LEU A 235 -14.00 -3.92 50.11
CA LEU A 235 -15.13 -4.53 49.41
C LEU A 235 -16.43 -4.14 50.10
N LEU A 236 -17.27 -3.40 49.39
CA LEU A 236 -18.66 -3.20 49.75
C LEU A 236 -19.49 -4.33 49.13
N TYR A 237 -19.74 -5.36 49.95
CA TYR A 237 -20.54 -6.50 49.52
C TYR A 237 -22.00 -6.11 49.33
N VAL A 238 -22.54 -6.37 48.14
CA VAL A 238 -23.96 -6.22 47.83
C VAL A 238 -24.54 -7.62 47.66
N PRO A 239 -25.35 -8.12 48.59
CA PRO A 239 -25.96 -9.43 48.45
C PRO A 239 -26.90 -9.47 47.24
N PRO A 240 -26.92 -10.57 46.46
CA PRO A 240 -27.93 -10.74 45.43
C PRO A 240 -29.31 -10.71 46.10
N GLY A 241 -30.19 -9.81 45.64
CA GLY A 241 -31.56 -9.73 46.13
C GLY A 241 -32.30 -11.05 45.87
N GLU A 242 -32.98 -11.55 46.89
CA GLU A 242 -33.84 -12.75 46.82
C GLU A 242 -34.98 -12.63 45.79
#